data_AF-A0A357TMS8-F1
#
_entry.id   AF-A0A357TMS8-F1
#
_cell.length_a   1.000
_cell.length_b   1.000
_cell.length_c   1.000
_cell.angle_alpha   90.00
_cell.angle_beta   90.00
_cell.angle_gamma   90.00
#
_symmetry.space_group_name_H-M   'P 1'
#
loop_
_entity.id
_entity.type
_entity.pdbx_description
1 polymer ?
#
loop_
_entity_poly.entity_id
_entity_poly.type
_entity_poly.pdbx_seq_one_letter_code
_entity_poly.pdbx_strand_id
1 'polypeptide(L)' 'VKQEGKPNDMIARVEADPAFGLTREEIEAELSPEDFTGRAPQQVEEFLAEVIRPVLDANKEDLGQHVELNV' A
#
# COMPACT_ATOMS: atom_id res chain seq x y z
N VAL A 1 -5.14 20.91 6.27
CA VAL A 1 -4.86 19.47 6.07
C VAL A 1 -3.36 19.17 6.09
N LYS A 2 -2.57 19.58 5.09
CA LYS A 2 -1.14 19.20 4.99
C LYS A 2 -0.17 19.93 5.94
N GLN A 3 -0.44 21.17 6.33
CA GLN A 3 0.45 21.95 7.22
C GLN A 3 0.07 21.88 8.71
N GLU A 4 -1.21 21.58 9.00
CA GLU A 4 -1.78 21.66 10.35
C GLU A 4 -2.29 20.29 10.86
N GLY A 5 -2.07 19.21 10.11
CA GLY A 5 -2.52 17.86 10.49
C GLY A 5 -4.03 17.66 10.59
N LYS A 6 -4.84 18.63 10.14
CA LYS A 6 -6.32 18.52 10.13
C LYS A 6 -6.77 17.33 9.28
N PRO A 7 -7.88 16.64 9.63
CA PRO A 7 -8.49 15.59 8.80
C PRO A 7 -8.77 16.07 7.38
N ASN A 8 -8.71 15.15 6.41
CA ASN A 8 -9.09 15.42 5.03
C ASN A 8 -10.61 15.42 4.88
N ASP A 9 -11.16 16.54 4.39
CA ASP A 9 -12.59 16.78 4.23
C ASP A 9 -13.07 16.73 2.77
N MET A 10 -12.24 16.24 1.85
CA MET A 10 -12.54 16.24 0.40
C MET A 10 -13.87 15.55 0.07
N ILE A 11 -14.15 14.39 0.67
CA ILE A 11 -15.40 13.65 0.44
C ILE A 11 -16.63 14.47 0.83
N ALA A 12 -16.57 15.14 1.99
CA ALA A 12 -17.65 16.00 2.45
C ALA A 12 -17.87 17.22 1.54
N ARG A 13 -16.82 17.71 0.86
CA ARG A 13 -16.95 18.81 -0.11
C ARG A 13 -17.59 18.35 -1.42
N VAL A 14 -17.24 17.15 -1.89
CA VAL A 14 -17.82 16.57 -3.11
C VAL A 14 -19.30 16.23 -2.89
N GLU A 15 -19.64 15.64 -1.74
CA GLU A 15 -21.03 15.35 -1.34
C GLU A 15 -21.88 16.63 -1.25
N ALA A 16 -21.31 17.73 -0.75
CA ALA A 16 -22.03 18.99 -0.55
C ALA A 16 -22.17 19.84 -1.83
N ASP A 17 -21.51 19.49 -2.94
CA ASP A 17 -21.51 20.27 -4.17
C ASP A 17 -22.45 19.63 -5.22
N PRO A 18 -23.59 20.28 -5.54
CA PRO A 18 -24.56 19.77 -6.52
C PRO A 18 -24.00 19.53 -7.93
N ALA A 19 -22.84 20.11 -8.28
CA ALA A 19 -22.21 19.89 -9.58
C ALA A 19 -21.73 18.45 -9.77
N PHE A 20 -21.41 17.73 -8.70
CA PHE A 20 -20.99 16.33 -8.75
C PHE A 20 -22.18 15.37 -8.74
N GLY A 21 -23.21 15.67 -7.96
CA GLY A 21 -24.44 14.87 -7.93
C GLY A 21 -24.25 13.43 -7.47
N LEU A 22 -23.22 13.16 -6.65
CA LEU A 22 -22.87 11.85 -6.12
C LEU A 22 -23.28 11.73 -4.65
N THR A 23 -23.73 10.55 -4.22
CA THR A 23 -23.91 10.27 -2.79
C THR A 23 -22.60 9.84 -2.14
N ARG A 24 -22.55 9.91 -0.81
CA ARG A 24 -21.40 9.45 -0.04
C ARG A 24 -21.09 7.97 -0.28
N GLU A 25 -22.13 7.14 -0.37
CA GLU A 25 -22.02 5.70 -0.61
C GLU A 25 -21.40 5.40 -1.98
N GLU A 26 -21.79 6.14 -3.03
CA GLU A 26 -21.19 6.02 -4.36
C GLU A 26 -19.70 6.37 -4.36
N ILE A 27 -19.31 7.39 -3.60
CA ILE A 27 -17.91 7.81 -3.48
C ILE A 27 -17.09 6.77 -2.68
N GLU A 28 -17.62 6.31 -1.55
CA GLU A 28 -16.91 5.36 -0.68
C GLU A 28 -16.76 3.98 -1.32
N ALA A 29 -17.72 3.55 -2.16
CA ALA A 29 -17.63 2.29 -2.89
C ALA A 29 -16.42 2.21 -3.85
N GLU A 30 -15.99 3.34 -4.39
CA GLU A 30 -14.85 3.44 -5.32
C GLU A 30 -13.50 3.67 -4.60
N LEU A 31 -13.50 3.87 -3.29
CA LEU A 31 -12.30 4.22 -2.51
C LEU A 31 -11.71 3.02 -1.76
N SER A 32 -11.95 1.81 -2.26
CA SER A 32 -11.34 0.60 -1.72
C SER A 32 -9.83 0.64 -1.89
N PRO A 33 -9.01 0.69 -0.82
CA PRO A 33 -7.57 0.92 -0.93
C PRO A 33 -6.82 -0.10 -1.80
N GLU A 34 -7.26 -1.36 -1.76
CA GLU A 34 -6.73 -2.47 -2.56
C GLU A 34 -6.76 -2.18 -4.07
N ASP A 35 -7.79 -1.49 -4.57
CA ASP A 35 -7.96 -1.20 -6.00
C ASP A 35 -6.91 -0.19 -6.50
N PHE A 36 -6.26 0.54 -5.60
CA PHE A 36 -5.22 1.53 -5.91
C PHE A 36 -3.80 0.98 -5.75
N THR A 37 -3.64 -0.32 -5.49
CA THR A 37 -2.32 -0.96 -5.33
C THR A 37 -1.73 -1.48 -6.64
N GLY A 38 -2.50 -1.46 -7.74
CA GLY A 38 -2.05 -1.88 -9.06
C GLY A 38 -1.50 -3.31 -9.07
N ARG A 39 -0.32 -3.51 -9.66
CA ARG A 39 0.37 -4.81 -9.70
C ARG A 39 1.32 -5.05 -8.52
N ALA A 40 1.29 -4.21 -7.48
CA ALA A 40 2.25 -4.32 -6.38
C ALA A 40 2.29 -5.74 -5.76
N PRO A 41 1.16 -6.43 -5.53
CA PRO A 41 1.18 -7.80 -5.00
C PRO A 41 1.92 -8.77 -5.92
N GLN A 42 1.57 -8.79 -7.21
CA GLN A 42 2.19 -9.70 -8.19
C GLN A 42 3.66 -9.38 -8.41
N GLN A 43 4.03 -8.09 -8.43
CA GLN A 43 5.42 -7.66 -8.56
C GLN A 43 6.28 -8.16 -7.40
N VAL A 44 5.75 -8.11 -6.17
CA VAL A 44 6.45 -8.61 -4.99
C VAL A 44 6.57 -10.13 -5.04
N GLU A 45 5.50 -10.84 -5.39
CA GLU A 45 5.51 -12.29 -5.55
C GLU A 45 6.53 -12.75 -6.61
N GLU A 46 6.48 -12.15 -7.81
CA GLU A 46 7.40 -12.42 -8.92
C GLU A 46 8.85 -12.14 -8.50
N PHE A 47 9.12 -11.00 -7.87
CA PHE A 47 10.46 -10.64 -7.42
C PHE A 47 10.99 -11.61 -6.36
N LEU A 48 10.17 -11.97 -5.37
CA LEU A 48 10.57 -12.91 -4.33
C LEU A 48 10.85 -14.31 -4.91
N ALA A 49 10.03 -14.77 -5.86
CA ALA A 49 10.17 -16.09 -6.46
C ALA A 49 11.32 -16.19 -7.46
N GLU A 50 11.46 -15.22 -8.36
CA GLU A 50 12.36 -15.30 -9.50
C GLU A 50 13.75 -14.72 -9.22
N VAL A 51 13.85 -13.75 -8.30
CA VAL A 51 15.11 -13.05 -8.01
C VAL A 51 15.65 -13.43 -6.64
N ILE A 52 14.83 -13.31 -5.60
CA ILE A 52 15.31 -13.51 -4.22
C ILE A 52 15.49 -14.99 -3.90
N ARG A 53 14.54 -15.86 -4.27
CA ARG A 53 14.62 -17.28 -3.93
C ARG A 53 15.90 -17.96 -4.46
N PRO A 54 16.32 -17.76 -5.73
CA PRO A 54 17.58 -18.33 -6.20
C PRO A 54 18.81 -17.84 -5.44
N VAL A 55 18.83 -16.56 -5.03
CA VAL A 55 19.93 -16.00 -4.24
C VAL A 55 19.98 -16.64 -2.85
N LEU A 56 18.84 -16.79 -2.17
CA LEU A 56 18.76 -17.46 -0.88
C LEU A 56 19.13 -18.96 -1.00
N ASP A 57 18.70 -19.61 -2.09
CA ASP A 57 18.99 -21.02 -2.31
C ASP A 57 20.48 -21.29 -2.58
N ALA A 58 21.20 -20.33 -3.17
CA ALA A 58 22.65 -20.41 -3.42
C ALA A 58 23.51 -20.15 -2.17
N ASN A 59 22.94 -19.59 -1.10
CA ASN A 59 23.65 -19.24 0.14
C ASN A 59 22.92 -19.81 1.37
N LYS A 60 22.42 -21.05 1.26
CA LYS A 60 21.56 -21.67 2.31
C LYS A 60 22.26 -21.77 3.65
N GLU A 61 23.55 -22.02 3.63
CA GLU A 61 24.44 -22.12 4.79
C GLU A 61 24.55 -20.81 5.58
N ASP A 62 24.32 -19.67 4.93
CA ASP A 62 24.41 -18.35 5.54
C ASP A 62 23.07 -17.87 6.12
N LEU A 63 21.98 -18.64 5.95
CA LEU A 63 20.66 -18.29 6.45
C LEU A 63 20.53 -18.53 7.96
N GLY A 64 19.66 -17.75 8.62
CA GLY A 64 19.31 -17.93 10.02
C GLY A 64 20.36 -17.43 11.02
N GLN A 65 21.33 -16.62 10.56
CA GLN A 65 22.27 -15.97 11.44
C GLN A 65 21.57 -14.99 12.40
N HIS A 66 21.96 -15.05 13.68
CA HIS A 66 21.50 -14.13 14.70
C HIS A 66 22.52 -13.02 14.88
N VAL A 67 22.11 -11.76 14.71
CA VAL A 67 22.99 -10.60 14.89
C VAL A 67 22.68 -9.94 16.23
N GLU A 68 23.67 -9.90 17.12
CA GLU A 68 23.62 -9.07 18.33
C GLU A 68 24.36 -7.75 18.08
N LEU A 69 23.69 -6.64 18.38
CA LEU A 69 24.24 -5.29 18.30
C LEU A 69 24.44 -4.75 19.72
N ASN A 70 25.69 -4.54 20.11
CA ASN A 70 26.03 -3.85 21.36
C ASN A 70 26.27 -2.37 21.05
N VAL A 71 25.54 -1.49 21.74
CA VAL A 71 25.67 -0.03 21.69
C VAL A 71 26.60 0.45 22.79
#